data_AF-A0AAE6MHJ2-F1
#
_entry.id   AF-A0AAE6MHJ2-F1
#
_cell.length_a   1.000
_cell.length_b   1.000
_cell.length_c   1.000
_cell.angle_alpha   90.00
_cell.angle_beta   90.00
_cell.angle_gamma   90.00
#
_symmetry.space_group_name_H-M   'P 1'
#
loop_
_entity.id
_entity.type
_entity.pdbx_description
1 polymer ?
#
loop_
_entity_poly.entity_id
_entity_poly.type
_entity_poly.pdbx_seq_one_letter_code
_entity_poly.pdbx_strand_id
1 'polypeptide(L)'
;MHEIKSLADQLRNRINKPDAPAVEKSPPQKKKEKKQQVAAPVLELLRAYDLADHKSMIHVRFETPTAQLLHHLKMASGIEVNKVVGYAVKQFLEQHPELKIIVKQYLQTIEL
;
A
#
# COMPACT_ATOMS: atom_id res chain seq x y z
N MET A 1 16.21 -18.08 -57.77
CA MET A 1 16.14 -16.78 -57.06
C MET A 1 14.99 -16.87 -56.08
N HIS A 2 15.24 -16.70 -54.78
CA HIS A 2 14.20 -16.83 -53.73
C HIS A 2 13.45 -15.50 -53.57
N GLU A 3 12.13 -15.51 -53.79
CA GLU A 3 11.28 -14.33 -53.63
C GLU A 3 11.05 -14.03 -52.14
N ILE A 4 11.70 -12.97 -51.64
CA ILE A 4 11.42 -12.44 -50.30
C ILE A 4 10.08 -11.73 -50.37
N LYS A 5 9.00 -12.43 -49.99
CA LYS A 5 7.66 -11.83 -49.87
C LYS A 5 7.70 -10.78 -48.77
N SER A 6 7.41 -9.53 -49.13
CA SER A 6 7.43 -8.39 -48.22
C SER A 6 6.34 -8.52 -47.15
N LEU A 7 6.65 -8.06 -45.95
CA LEU A 7 5.73 -8.00 -44.81
C LEU A 7 4.46 -7.20 -45.14
N ALA A 8 4.56 -6.25 -46.07
CA ALA A 8 3.44 -5.47 -46.60
C ALA A 8 2.48 -6.32 -47.46
N ASP A 9 2.99 -7.29 -48.22
CA ASP A 9 2.16 -8.18 -49.04
C ASP A 9 1.39 -9.19 -48.18
N GLN A 10 1.99 -9.62 -47.06
CA GLN A 10 1.29 -10.43 -46.07
C GLN A 10 0.13 -9.67 -45.41
N LEU A 11 0.28 -8.35 -45.21
CA LEU A 11 -0.76 -7.50 -44.64
C LEU A 11 -1.95 -7.36 -45.58
N ARG A 12 -1.69 -7.11 -46.88
CA ARG A 12 -2.73 -7.01 -47.92
C ARG A 12 -3.53 -8.29 -48.08
N ASN A 13 -2.86 -9.45 -48.05
CA ASN A 13 -3.52 -10.74 -48.18
C ASN A 13 -4.42 -11.08 -46.98
N ARG A 14 -4.15 -10.55 -45.77
CA ARG A 14 -5.01 -10.74 -44.60
C ARG A 14 -6.25 -9.85 -44.62
N ILE A 15 -6.17 -8.66 -45.21
CA ILE A 15 -7.29 -7.69 -45.24
C ILE A 15 -8.37 -8.11 -46.25
N ASN A 16 -8.00 -8.83 -47.32
CA ASN A 16 -8.91 -9.19 -48.42
C ASN A 16 -9.69 -10.51 -48.26
N LYS A 17 -9.72 -11.13 -47.06
CA LYS A 17 -10.51 -12.35 -46.81
C LYS A 17 -11.57 -12.12 -45.71
N PRO A 18 -12.85 -11.86 -46.07
CA PRO A 18 -13.97 -12.02 -45.16
C PRO A 18 -14.64 -13.40 -45.33
N ASP A 19 -15.14 -13.94 -44.21
CA ASP A 19 -15.89 -15.21 -44.01
C ASP A 19 -15.06 -16.53 -44.08
N ALA A 20 -15.10 -17.48 -43.14
CA ALA A 20 -16.10 -17.86 -42.13
C ALA A 20 -15.43 -18.71 -40.97
N PRO A 21 -16.18 -19.20 -39.96
CA PRO A 21 -15.73 -19.34 -38.57
C PRO A 21 -15.06 -20.68 -38.22
N ALA A 22 -14.07 -20.63 -37.33
CA ALA A 22 -13.66 -21.80 -36.54
C ALA A 22 -13.08 -21.38 -35.19
N VAL A 23 -13.60 -22.05 -34.17
CA VAL A 23 -13.31 -21.94 -32.75
C VAL A 23 -11.84 -22.23 -32.46
N GLU A 24 -11.09 -21.22 -32.01
CA GLU A 24 -9.88 -21.43 -31.21
C GLU A 24 -10.05 -20.81 -29.83
N LYS A 25 -10.07 -21.71 -28.85
CA LYS A 25 -10.19 -21.43 -27.42
C LYS A 25 -9.02 -20.56 -26.98
N SER A 26 -9.23 -19.25 -26.93
CA SER A 26 -8.38 -18.36 -26.14
C SER A 26 -8.38 -18.87 -24.68
N PRO A 27 -7.21 -19.09 -24.05
CA PRO A 27 -7.15 -19.47 -22.65
C PRO A 27 -7.90 -18.40 -21.84
N PRO A 28 -8.73 -18.80 -20.87
CA PRO A 28 -9.57 -17.86 -20.15
C PRO A 28 -8.65 -16.80 -19.54
N GLN A 29 -8.81 -15.56 -20.00
CA GLN A 29 -8.32 -14.39 -19.29
C GLN A 29 -8.86 -14.53 -17.87
N LYS A 30 -7.99 -14.98 -16.96
CA LYS A 30 -8.24 -14.90 -15.53
C LYS A 30 -8.53 -13.42 -15.31
N LYS A 31 -9.82 -13.08 -15.19
CA LYS A 31 -10.26 -11.83 -14.60
C LYS A 31 -9.41 -11.73 -13.35
N LYS A 32 -8.50 -10.76 -13.31
CA LYS A 32 -7.81 -10.40 -12.08
C LYS A 32 -8.95 -10.15 -11.12
N GLU A 33 -9.24 -11.14 -10.28
CA GLU A 33 -10.08 -10.96 -9.12
C GLU A 33 -9.52 -9.70 -8.48
N LYS A 34 -10.32 -8.64 -8.46
CA LYS A 34 -10.02 -7.49 -7.61
C LYS A 34 -9.91 -8.13 -6.24
N LYS A 35 -8.67 -8.39 -5.80
CA LYS A 35 -8.37 -8.84 -4.44
C LYS A 35 -9.22 -7.93 -3.59
N GLN A 36 -10.24 -8.50 -2.96
CA GLN A 36 -11.09 -7.78 -2.04
C GLN A 36 -10.11 -7.04 -1.13
N GLN A 37 -10.13 -5.71 -1.21
CA GLN A 37 -9.38 -4.92 -0.27
C GLN A 37 -9.91 -5.36 1.07
N VAL A 38 -9.08 -6.09 1.83
CA VAL A 38 -9.41 -6.49 3.19
C VAL A 38 -9.69 -5.17 3.89
N ALA A 39 -10.98 -4.87 4.09
CA ALA A 39 -11.42 -3.69 4.81
C ALA A 39 -11.05 -3.94 6.27
N ALA A 40 -9.77 -3.72 6.57
CA ALA A 40 -9.24 -3.90 7.90
C ALA A 40 -9.69 -2.67 8.71
N PRO A 41 -10.47 -2.83 9.79
CA PRO A 41 -10.96 -1.71 10.60
C PRO A 41 -9.84 -0.76 11.07
N VAL A 42 -8.62 -1.30 11.26
CA VAL A 42 -7.43 -0.52 11.61
C VAL A 42 -7.07 0.54 10.57
N LEU A 43 -7.32 0.31 9.28
CA LEU A 43 -7.04 1.29 8.22
C LEU A 43 -7.99 2.50 8.30
N GLU A 44 -9.22 2.29 8.75
CA GLU A 44 -10.18 3.38 8.96
C GLU A 44 -9.80 4.22 10.17
N LEU A 45 -9.41 3.58 11.28
CA LEU A 45 -8.88 4.25 12.47
C LEU A 45 -7.63 5.07 12.13
N LEU A 46 -6.73 4.48 11.37
CA LEU A 46 -5.54 5.18 10.88
C LEU A 46 -5.93 6.36 10.01
N ARG A 47 -6.87 6.24 9.06
CA ARG A 47 -7.30 7.38 8.22
C ARG A 47 -7.93 8.51 9.04
N ALA A 48 -8.71 8.18 10.06
CA ALA A 48 -9.35 9.14 10.95
C ALA A 48 -8.38 9.85 11.90
N TYR A 49 -7.18 9.29 12.13
CA TYR A 49 -6.19 9.88 13.02
C TYR A 49 -5.58 11.16 12.43
N ASP A 50 -5.93 12.33 12.98
CA ASP A 50 -5.42 13.60 12.47
C ASP A 50 -4.02 13.93 13.06
N LEU A 51 -3.18 14.51 12.21
CA LEU A 51 -1.82 14.99 12.54
C LEU A 51 -1.67 16.50 12.34
N ALA A 52 -2.71 17.21 11.89
CA ALA A 52 -2.62 18.61 11.45
C ALA A 52 -2.01 19.57 12.49
N ASP A 53 -2.31 19.37 13.78
CA ASP A 53 -1.82 20.22 14.87
C ASP A 53 -0.54 19.70 15.56
N HIS A 54 0.01 18.57 15.11
CA HIS A 54 1.16 17.94 15.73
C HIS A 54 2.47 18.39 15.07
N LYS A 55 3.06 19.50 15.60
CA LYS A 55 4.27 20.14 15.05
C LYS A 55 5.60 19.50 15.47
N SER A 56 5.59 18.63 16.47
CA SER A 56 6.81 17.99 16.98
C SER A 56 7.23 16.83 16.08
N MET A 57 8.36 16.98 15.40
CA MET A 57 8.93 15.94 14.54
C MET A 57 9.78 14.97 15.36
N ILE A 58 9.53 13.66 15.19
CA ILE A 58 10.30 12.60 15.85
C ILE A 58 10.98 11.75 14.77
N HIS A 59 12.31 11.62 14.85
CA HIS A 59 13.05 10.67 14.04
C HIS A 59 13.08 9.31 14.73
N VAL A 60 12.38 8.33 14.14
CA VAL A 60 12.32 6.95 14.66
C VAL A 60 13.17 6.03 13.79
N ARG A 61 13.90 5.12 14.43
CA ARG A 61 14.64 4.05 13.76
C ARG A 61 13.88 2.74 13.89
N PHE A 62 13.76 2.02 12.78
CA PHE A 62 13.19 0.68 12.71
C PHE A 62 14.24 -0.28 12.18
N GLU A 63 14.10 -1.55 12.54
CA GLU A 63 14.78 -2.64 11.84
C GLU A 63 14.37 -2.68 10.36
N THR A 64 15.27 -3.15 9.50
CA THR A 64 15.07 -3.25 8.05
C THR A 64 13.73 -3.89 7.63
N PRO A 65 13.33 -5.06 8.16
CA PRO A 65 12.06 -5.68 7.74
C PRO A 65 10.85 -4.81 8.09
N THR A 66 10.85 -4.19 9.28
CA THR A 66 9.76 -3.31 9.73
C THR A 66 9.69 -2.04 8.90
N ALA A 67 10.82 -1.43 8.56
CA ALA A 67 10.87 -0.26 7.69
C ALA A 67 10.31 -0.57 6.29
N GLN A 68 10.66 -1.72 5.72
CA GLN A 68 10.13 -2.18 4.43
C GLN A 68 8.62 -2.43 4.48
N LEU A 69 8.12 -3.05 5.55
CA LEU A 69 6.69 -3.28 5.74
C LEU A 69 5.92 -1.96 5.81
N LEU A 70 6.40 -0.98 6.57
CA LEU A 70 5.79 0.35 6.67
C LEU A 70 5.79 1.08 5.31
N HIS A 71 6.87 0.93 4.55
CA HIS A 71 6.94 1.48 3.19
C HIS A 71 5.90 0.84 2.26
N HIS A 72 5.80 -0.49 2.25
CA HIS A 72 4.79 -1.20 1.46
C HIS A 72 3.36 -0.86 1.90
N LEU A 73 3.12 -0.71 3.21
CA LEU A 73 1.84 -0.29 3.75
C LEU A 73 1.47 1.12 3.24
N LYS A 74 2.41 2.06 3.25
CA LYS A 74 2.21 3.40 2.68
C LYS A 74 1.84 3.32 1.20
N MET A 75 2.56 2.53 0.40
CA MET A 75 2.29 2.36 -1.03
C MET A 75 0.92 1.70 -1.29
N ALA A 76 0.52 0.73 -0.47
CA ALA A 76 -0.72 -0.02 -0.67
C ALA A 76 -1.97 0.73 -0.19
N SER A 77 -1.86 1.54 0.87
CA SER A 77 -3.00 2.17 1.55
C SER A 77 -3.08 3.69 1.41
N GLY A 78 -1.99 4.34 0.97
CA GLY A 78 -1.84 5.80 0.93
C GLY A 78 -1.66 6.44 2.31
N ILE A 79 -1.52 5.64 3.38
CA ILE A 79 -1.38 6.14 4.74
C ILE A 79 0.10 6.48 5.02
N GLU A 80 0.34 7.70 5.50
CA GLU A 80 1.68 8.15 5.86
C GLU A 80 2.26 7.39 7.06
N VAL A 81 3.56 7.06 6.99
CA VAL A 81 4.25 6.28 8.03
C VAL A 81 4.20 7.00 9.38
N ASN A 82 4.37 8.31 9.40
CA ASN A 82 4.28 9.12 10.63
C ASN A 82 2.91 8.99 11.32
N LYS A 83 1.85 8.81 10.53
CA LYS A 83 0.48 8.61 11.02
C LYS A 83 0.32 7.26 11.72
N VAL A 84 0.91 6.22 11.14
CA VAL A 84 0.98 4.89 11.75
C VAL A 84 1.75 4.93 13.06
N VAL A 85 2.93 5.56 13.07
CA VAL A 85 3.77 5.66 14.27
C VAL A 85 3.07 6.46 15.38
N GLY A 86 2.51 7.63 15.06
CA GLY A 86 1.79 8.45 16.03
C GLY A 86 0.58 7.74 16.63
N TYR A 87 -0.20 7.05 15.79
CA TYR A 87 -1.33 6.25 16.26
C TYR A 87 -0.89 5.10 17.16
N ALA A 88 0.17 4.37 16.78
CA ALA A 88 0.70 3.26 17.58
C ALA A 88 1.17 3.72 18.96
N VAL A 89 1.90 4.84 19.03
CA VAL A 89 2.37 5.41 20.31
C VAL A 89 1.19 5.85 21.17
N LYS A 90 0.17 6.51 20.57
CA LYS A 90 -1.05 6.88 21.29
C LYS A 90 -1.72 5.65 21.90
N GLN A 91 -1.95 4.60 21.10
CA GLN A 91 -2.58 3.36 21.56
C GLN A 91 -1.76 2.70 22.67
N PHE A 92 -0.44 2.66 22.54
CA PHE A 92 0.45 2.12 23.56
C PHE A 92 0.31 2.86 24.91
N LEU A 93 0.30 4.19 24.88
CA LEU A 93 0.14 5.00 26.10
C LEU A 93 -1.28 4.96 26.69
N GLU A 94 -2.30 4.64 25.89
CA GLU A 94 -3.67 4.42 26.36
C GLU A 94 -3.84 3.05 27.02
N GLN A 95 -3.18 2.02 26.49
CA GLN A 95 -3.18 0.66 27.04
C GLN A 95 -2.37 0.54 28.34
N HIS A 96 -1.38 1.42 28.53
CA HIS A 96 -0.44 1.40 29.66
C HIS A 96 -0.50 2.70 30.48
N PRO A 97 -1.60 2.97 31.22
CA PRO A 97 -1.75 4.18 32.01
C PRO A 97 -0.70 4.34 33.12
N GLU A 98 -0.07 3.25 33.56
CA GLU A 98 1.04 3.24 34.51
C GLU A 98 2.21 4.13 34.07
N LEU A 99 2.45 4.25 32.76
CA LEU A 99 3.51 5.10 32.22
C LEU A 99 3.24 6.58 32.53
N LYS A 100 1.97 7.01 32.51
CA LYS A 100 1.60 8.39 32.88
C LYS A 100 1.84 8.65 34.37
N ILE A 101 1.68 7.64 35.22
CA ILE A 101 1.92 7.74 36.67
C ILE A 101 3.42 7.89 36.92
N ILE A 102 4.24 7.06 36.29
CA ILE A 102 5.71 7.12 36.40
C ILE A 102 6.22 8.50 35.95
N VAL A 103 5.75 9.00 34.81
CA VAL A 103 6.14 10.33 34.32
C VAL A 103 5.74 11.43 35.32
N LYS A 104 4.53 11.37 35.89
CA LYS A 104 4.09 12.35 36.91
C LYS A 104 4.96 12.32 38.16
N GLN A 105 5.26 11.12 38.67
CA GLN A 105 6.13 10.96 39.85
C GLN A 105 7.54 11.51 39.60
N TYR A 106 8.08 11.26 38.40
CA TYR A 106 9.38 11.80 38.00
C TYR A 106 9.35 13.33 37.93
N LEU A 107 8.32 13.93 37.32
CA LEU A 107 8.17 15.39 37.25
C LEU A 107 8.03 16.05 38.62
N GLN A 108 7.31 15.43 39.56
CA GLN A 108 7.24 15.90 40.96
C GLN A 108 8.60 15.85 41.67
N THR A 109 9.50 14.96 41.23
CA THR A 109 10.86 14.86 41.76
C THR A 109 11.79 15.91 41.13
N ILE A 110 11.41 16.49 39.98
CA ILE A 110 12.17 17.52 39.27
C ILE A 110 11.76 18.94 39.68
N GLU A 111 10.80 19.12 40.61
CA GLU A 111 10.56 20.44 41.19
C GLU A 111 11.87 20.98 41.80
N LEU A 112 12.41 22.01 41.13
CA LEU A 112 13.66 22.73 41.36
C LEU A 112 13.31 24.21 41.50
#